data_AF-A0A0C9YE86-F1
#
_entry.id   AF-A0A0C9YE86-F1
#
_cell.length_a   1.000
_cell.length_b   1.000
_cell.length_c   1.000
_cell.angle_alpha   90.00
_cell.angle_beta   90.00
_cell.angle_gamma   90.00
#
_symmetry.space_group_name_H-M   'P 1'
#
loop_
_entity.id
_entity.type
_entity.pdbx_description
1 polymer ?
#
loop_
_entity_poly.entity_id
_entity_poly.type
_entity_poly.pdbx_seq_one_letter_code
_entity_poly.pdbx_strand_id
1 'polypeptide(L)'
;GYMFPDATSISPYLEHPKTGPTCTFCAELARRLECYVAAGFPERLMWDSSSTAVPPPPPPLSLSPATTVPGTTGGVAHRPPAIGFNTAVLYSPTGEPLTLYRKSNLFETDLSWATPGSGFTVLE
;
A
#
# COMPACT_ATOMS: atom_id res chain seq x y z
N GLY A 1 2.98 12.06 4.10
CA GLY A 1 4.23 11.80 4.87
C GLY A 1 4.75 10.42 4.52
N TYR A 2 5.94 10.04 4.99
CA TYR A 2 6.56 8.74 4.66
C TYR A 2 6.73 7.80 5.86
N MET A 3 7.06 8.36 7.03
CA MET A 3 7.34 7.59 8.25
C MET A 3 6.04 7.17 8.93
N PHE A 4 5.58 5.95 8.63
CA PHE A 4 4.48 5.29 9.32
C PHE A 4 5.04 4.11 10.12
N PRO A 5 4.99 4.12 11.46
CA PRO A 5 5.58 3.05 12.26
C PRO A 5 4.87 1.70 12.08
N ASP A 6 3.57 1.72 11.75
CA ASP A 6 2.76 0.51 11.63
C ASP A 6 1.57 0.67 10.67
N ALA A 7 0.91 -0.46 10.38
CA ALA A 7 -0.28 -0.52 9.54
C ALA A 7 -1.44 0.36 10.06
N THR A 8 -1.63 0.47 11.37
CA THR A 8 -2.70 1.29 11.96
C THR A 8 -2.48 2.76 11.63
N SER A 9 -1.23 3.24 11.76
CA SER A 9 -0.86 4.63 11.54
C SER A 9 -1.03 5.08 10.08
N ILE A 10 -0.82 4.19 9.11
CA ILE A 10 -1.00 4.51 7.68
C ILE A 10 -2.43 4.30 7.17
N SER A 11 -3.22 3.45 7.83
CA SER A 11 -4.56 3.03 7.38
C SER A 11 -5.50 4.18 6.95
N PRO A 12 -5.56 5.33 7.65
CA PRO A 12 -6.41 6.46 7.25
C PRO A 12 -5.98 7.12 5.93
N TYR A 13 -4.73 6.93 5.53
CA TYR A 13 -4.13 7.57 4.36
C TYR A 13 -4.11 6.68 3.13
N LEU A 14 -4.41 5.38 3.26
CA LEU A 14 -4.46 4.46 2.12
C LEU A 14 -5.54 4.88 1.11
N GLU A 15 -5.13 5.11 -0.12
CA GLU A 15 -6.01 5.62 -1.18
C GLU A 15 -6.49 4.51 -2.11
N HIS A 16 -7.69 4.67 -2.67
CA HIS A 16 -8.16 3.79 -3.73
C HIS A 16 -7.27 3.96 -4.98
N PRO A 17 -6.78 2.89 -5.62
CA PRO A 17 -6.05 3.03 -6.88
C PRO A 17 -6.94 3.70 -7.93
N LYS A 18 -6.41 4.65 -8.70
CA LYS A 18 -7.09 5.39 -9.79
C LYS A 18 -8.12 6.45 -9.38
N THR A 19 -8.85 6.26 -8.28
CA THR A 19 -9.91 7.21 -7.84
C THR A 19 -9.60 7.93 -6.52
N GLY A 20 -8.46 7.62 -5.92
CA GLY A 20 -7.95 8.29 -4.72
C GLY A 20 -7.48 9.73 -4.99
N PRO A 21 -7.30 10.53 -3.94
CA PRO A 21 -6.97 11.95 -4.06
C PRO A 21 -5.68 12.21 -4.85
N THR A 22 -4.63 11.40 -4.71
CA THR A 22 -3.40 11.56 -5.48
C THR A 22 -3.65 11.31 -6.97
N CYS A 23 -4.41 10.27 -7.31
CA CYS A 23 -4.77 9.96 -8.70
C CYS A 23 -5.61 11.08 -9.33
N THR A 24 -6.64 11.57 -8.64
CA THR A 24 -7.48 12.69 -9.10
C THR A 24 -6.64 13.95 -9.31
N PHE A 25 -5.80 14.31 -8.34
CA PHE A 25 -4.91 15.46 -8.43
C PHE A 25 -3.94 15.34 -9.62
N CYS A 26 -3.33 14.17 -9.83
CA CYS A 26 -2.39 13.98 -10.94
C CYS A 26 -3.07 14.09 -12.29
N ALA A 27 -4.27 13.51 -12.47
CA ALA A 27 -5.03 13.60 -13.70
C ALA A 27 -5.39 15.06 -14.04
N GLU A 28 -5.88 15.82 -13.04
CA GLU A 28 -6.21 17.23 -13.21
C GLU A 28 -4.99 18.10 -13.49
N LEU A 29 -3.90 17.89 -12.76
CA LEU A 29 -2.66 18.64 -12.93
C LEU A 29 -2.04 18.39 -14.31
N ALA A 30 -1.98 17.12 -14.74
CA ALA A 30 -1.44 16.73 -16.02
C ALA A 30 -2.23 17.38 -17.17
N ARG A 31 -3.57 17.29 -17.14
CA ARG A 31 -4.45 17.93 -18.12
C ARG A 31 -4.33 19.45 -18.13
N ARG A 32 -4.15 20.08 -16.96
CA ARG A 32 -4.05 21.54 -16.84
C ARG A 32 -2.73 22.09 -17.38
N LEU A 33 -1.65 21.36 -17.17
CA LEU A 33 -0.29 21.79 -17.55
C LEU A 33 0.19 21.15 -18.86
N GLU A 34 -0.62 20.28 -19.46
CA GLU A 34 -0.30 19.53 -20.68
C GLU A 34 1.05 18.81 -20.58
N CYS A 35 1.30 18.17 -19.44
CA CYS A 35 2.56 17.48 -19.17
C CYS A 35 2.34 16.13 -18.51
N TYR A 36 3.38 15.30 -18.55
CA TYR A 36 3.40 14.06 -17.79
C TYR A 36 3.53 14.35 -16.30
N VAL A 37 2.72 13.68 -15.48
CA VAL A 37 2.76 13.82 -14.02
C VAL A 37 2.98 12.44 -13.41
N ALA A 38 3.97 12.34 -12.53
CA ALA A 38 4.24 11.16 -11.73
C ALA A 38 4.16 11.48 -10.24
N ALA A 39 3.58 10.57 -9.46
CA ALA A 39 3.48 10.72 -8.01
C ALA A 39 3.47 9.37 -7.30
N GLY A 40 4.05 9.34 -6.10
CA GLY A 40 3.95 8.21 -5.17
C GLY A 40 2.82 8.39 -4.18
N PHE A 41 2.10 7.32 -3.85
CA PHE A 41 1.02 7.32 -2.85
C PHE A 41 0.87 5.95 -2.17
N PRO A 42 0.30 5.91 -0.96
CA PRO A 42 -0.01 4.65 -0.28
C PRO A 42 -1.31 4.06 -0.85
N GLU A 43 -1.21 3.00 -1.64
CA GLU A 43 -2.34 2.33 -2.28
C GLU A 43 -3.01 1.35 -1.32
N ARG A 44 -4.35 1.39 -1.27
CA ARG A 44 -5.16 0.42 -0.52
C ARG A 44 -5.17 -0.94 -1.20
N LEU A 45 -4.90 -1.99 -0.43
CA LEU A 45 -5.10 -3.37 -0.88
C LEU A 45 -6.60 -3.62 -1.06
N MET A 46 -7.02 -3.85 -2.31
CA MET A 46 -8.37 -4.27 -2.62
C MET A 46 -8.46 -5.78 -2.49
N TRP A 47 -9.29 -6.27 -1.57
CA TRP A 47 -9.65 -7.68 -1.58
C TRP A 47 -10.56 -7.92 -2.79
N ASP A 48 -10.05 -8.72 -3.71
CA ASP A 48 -10.83 -9.26 -4.80
C ASP A 48 -11.83 -10.27 -4.21
N SER A 49 -13.14 -9.96 -4.26
CA SER A 49 -14.22 -10.86 -3.80
C SER A 49 -14.38 -12.15 -4.63
N SER A 50 -13.65 -12.29 -5.75
CA SER A 50 -13.49 -13.50 -6.54
C SER A 50 -12.24 -14.34 -6.17
N SER A 51 -11.39 -13.87 -5.26
CA SER A 51 -10.36 -14.69 -4.64
C SER A 51 -11.02 -15.62 -3.61
N THR A 52 -10.99 -16.92 -3.88
CA THR A 52 -11.46 -17.99 -2.98
C THR A 52 -10.64 -18.12 -1.70
N ALA A 53 -9.65 -17.25 -1.47
CA ALA A 53 -8.93 -17.21 -0.22
C ALA A 53 -9.88 -16.77 0.91
N VAL A 54 -9.99 -17.59 1.94
CA VAL A 54 -10.79 -17.26 3.12
C VAL A 54 -10.21 -15.98 3.74
N PRO A 55 -10.99 -14.92 3.98
CA PRO A 55 -10.48 -13.75 4.69
C PRO A 55 -9.94 -14.20 6.05
N PRO A 56 -8.80 -13.65 6.52
CA PRO A 56 -8.30 -13.99 7.84
C PRO A 56 -9.39 -13.70 8.88
N PRO A 57 -9.58 -14.57 9.89
CA PRO A 57 -10.59 -14.36 10.92
C PRO A 57 -10.36 -12.99 11.56
N PRO A 58 -11.45 -12.28 11.96
CA PRO A 58 -11.29 -11.03 12.68
C PRO A 58 -10.39 -11.27 13.90
N PRO A 59 -9.46 -10.33 14.20
CA PRO A 59 -8.59 -10.49 15.36
C PRO A 59 -9.47 -10.68 16.61
N PRO A 60 -9.12 -11.61 17.51
CA PRO A 60 -9.86 -11.78 18.74
C PRO A 60 -9.88 -10.44 19.48
N LEU A 61 -11.07 -10.04 19.93
CA LEU A 61 -11.24 -8.87 20.79
C LEU A 61 -10.29 -9.03 21.98
N SER A 62 -9.24 -8.22 22.01
CA SER A 62 -8.17 -8.34 23.00
C SER A 62 -8.70 -7.92 24.37
N LEU A 63 -9.02 -8.91 25.21
CA LEU A 63 -9.24 -8.73 26.63
C LEU A 63 -7.90 -8.93 27.36
N SER A 64 -7.25 -7.79 27.65
CA SER A 64 -6.35 -7.55 28.79
C SER A 64 -4.94 -8.19 28.82
N PRO A 65 -4.00 -7.58 29.58
CA PRO A 65 -2.57 -7.65 29.31
C PRO A 65 -1.89 -8.81 30.05
N ALA A 66 -1.02 -9.54 29.36
CA ALA A 66 -0.22 -10.61 29.96
C ALA A 66 1.26 -10.24 30.03
N THR A 67 1.69 -10.10 31.28
CA THR A 67 3.03 -10.16 31.88
C THR A 67 4.10 -10.87 31.04
N THR A 68 5.20 -10.18 30.78
CA THR A 68 6.40 -10.70 30.09
C THR A 68 7.16 -11.71 30.95
N VAL A 69 7.42 -12.89 30.40
CA VAL A 69 8.48 -13.82 30.85
C VAL A 69 9.46 -14.00 29.70
N PRO A 70 10.78 -13.80 29.88
CA PRO A 70 11.76 -13.95 28.80
C PRO A 70 12.32 -15.38 28.74
N GLY A 71 12.12 -16.08 27.61
CA GLY A 71 12.73 -17.40 27.38
C GLY A 71 12.31 -18.07 26.07
N THR A 72 13.15 -17.90 25.04
CA THR A 72 13.49 -18.80 23.91
C THR A 72 12.40 -19.72 23.31
N THR A 73 12.01 -19.48 22.05
CA THR A 73 11.99 -20.47 20.94
C THR A 73 11.58 -19.79 19.63
N GLY A 74 12.21 -20.16 18.51
CA GLY A 74 12.09 -19.53 17.21
C GLY A 74 10.71 -19.70 16.56
N GLY A 75 9.76 -18.86 16.96
CA GLY A 75 8.53 -18.63 16.21
C GLY A 75 8.85 -17.82 14.96
N VAL A 76 8.46 -18.32 13.79
CA VAL A 76 8.33 -17.48 12.60
C VAL A 76 7.35 -16.38 12.99
N ALA A 77 7.86 -15.18 13.24
CA ALA A 77 7.02 -14.05 13.61
C ALA A 77 5.99 -13.89 12.50
N HIS A 78 4.72 -14.17 12.81
CA HIS A 78 3.62 -13.96 11.88
C HIS A 78 3.54 -12.45 11.63
N ARG A 79 4.17 -12.00 10.54
CA ARG A 79 4.03 -10.63 10.08
C ARG A 79 2.52 -10.36 9.90
N PRO A 80 1.96 -9.31 10.51
CA PRO A 80 0.58 -8.96 10.27
C PRO A 80 0.33 -8.80 8.77
N PRO A 81 -0.84 -9.20 8.25
CA PRO A 81 -1.13 -9.11 6.84
C PRO A 81 -0.96 -7.66 6.37
N ALA A 82 -0.25 -7.49 5.25
CA ALA A 82 -0.11 -6.18 4.63
C ALA A 82 -1.48 -5.64 4.22
N ILE A 83 -1.64 -4.32 4.34
CA ILE A 83 -2.92 -3.63 4.11
C ILE A 83 -2.89 -2.73 2.86
N GLY A 84 -1.75 -2.65 2.17
CA GLY A 84 -1.58 -1.80 1.00
C GLY A 84 -0.33 -2.07 0.18
N PHE A 85 -0.03 -1.12 -0.71
CA PHE A 85 1.19 -1.06 -1.52
C PHE A 85 1.79 0.35 -1.47
N ASN A 86 3.12 0.44 -1.60
CA ASN A 86 3.78 1.69 -1.90
C ASN A 86 3.81 1.83 -3.43
N THR A 87 3.07 2.80 -3.97
CA THR A 87 2.72 2.83 -5.39
C THR A 87 3.14 4.15 -6.03
N ALA A 88 3.61 4.10 -7.27
CA ALA A 88 3.83 5.25 -8.14
C ALA A 88 2.91 5.18 -9.35
N VAL A 89 2.33 6.31 -9.73
CA VAL A 89 1.51 6.46 -10.95
C VAL A 89 2.20 7.38 -11.94
N LEU A 90 1.85 7.21 -13.22
CA LEU A 90 2.21 8.12 -14.30
C LEU A 90 0.97 8.45 -15.12
N TYR A 91 0.74 9.74 -15.35
CA TYR A 91 -0.34 10.27 -16.17
C TYR A 91 0.21 10.98 -17.41
N SER A 92 -0.53 10.87 -18.52
CA SER A 92 -0.23 11.56 -19.78
C SER A 92 -0.60 13.05 -19.72
N PRO A 93 -0.11 13.87 -20.67
CA PRO A 93 -0.55 15.26 -20.84
C PRO A 93 -2.07 15.47 -20.97
N THR A 94 -2.83 14.45 -21.36
CA THR A 94 -4.30 14.53 -21.47
C THR A 94 -5.02 14.22 -20.16
N GLY A 95 -4.28 13.83 -19.11
CA GLY A 95 -4.84 13.40 -17.82
C GLY A 95 -5.22 11.92 -17.77
N GLU A 96 -4.81 11.12 -18.75
CA GLU A 96 -5.07 9.67 -18.78
C GLU A 96 -3.99 8.90 -18.01
N PRO A 97 -4.34 7.88 -17.22
CA PRO A 97 -3.36 7.06 -16.52
C PRO A 97 -2.61 6.15 -17.50
N LEU A 98 -1.28 6.21 -17.48
CA LEU A 98 -0.41 5.37 -18.33
C LEU A 98 0.05 4.11 -17.61
N THR A 99 0.45 4.23 -16.34
CA THR A 99 0.88 3.07 -15.55
C THR A 99 0.71 3.28 -14.05
N LEU A 100 0.68 2.16 -13.34
CA LEU A 100 0.70 2.06 -11.89
C LEU A 100 1.77 1.03 -11.52
N TYR A 101 2.85 1.51 -10.92
CA TYR A 101 3.99 0.71 -10.46
C TYR A 101 3.91 0.52 -8.94
N ARG A 102 3.96 -0.72 -8.47
CA ARG A 102 4.06 -1.05 -7.05
C ARG A 102 5.53 -1.34 -6.70
N LYS A 103 6.04 -0.66 -5.67
CA LYS A 103 7.43 -0.77 -5.22
C LYS A 103 7.77 -2.23 -4.93
N SER A 104 8.76 -2.75 -5.64
CA SER A 104 9.15 -4.16 -5.54
C SER A 104 10.10 -4.39 -4.37
N ASN A 105 11.07 -3.49 -4.18
CA ASN A 105 12.06 -3.57 -3.10
C ASN A 105 11.61 -2.65 -1.95
N LEU A 106 10.99 -3.24 -0.94
CA LEU A 106 10.47 -2.52 0.22
C LEU A 106 11.61 -1.98 1.11
N PHE A 107 11.44 -0.76 1.63
CA PHE A 107 12.29 -0.24 2.70
C PHE A 107 11.75 -0.67 4.07
N GLU A 108 12.55 -0.52 5.13
CA GLU A 108 12.19 -0.94 6.50
C GLU A 108 10.82 -0.40 6.94
N THR A 109 10.53 0.86 6.62
CA THR A 109 9.25 1.51 6.95
C THR A 109 8.06 1.03 6.12
N ASP A 110 8.30 0.38 4.99
CA ASP A 110 7.24 -0.23 4.17
C ASP A 110 6.87 -1.64 4.71
N LEU A 111 7.78 -2.30 5.45
CA LEU A 111 7.61 -3.68 5.91
C LEU A 111 6.46 -3.85 6.92
N SER A 112 5.99 -2.81 7.59
CA SER A 112 4.87 -2.97 8.53
C SER A 112 3.50 -2.99 7.86
N TRP A 113 3.38 -2.54 6.60
CA TRP A 113 2.06 -2.29 5.98
C TRP A 113 1.95 -2.64 4.49
N ALA A 114 3.05 -2.68 3.74
CA ALA A 114 3.03 -2.84 2.29
C ALA A 114 3.37 -4.26 1.82
N THR A 115 2.71 -4.68 0.73
CA THR A 115 3.09 -5.85 -0.07
C THR A 115 4.09 -5.43 -1.15
N PRO A 116 5.15 -6.22 -1.45
CA PRO A 116 6.03 -5.95 -2.58
C PRO A 116 5.30 -6.10 -3.92
N GLY A 117 5.60 -5.22 -4.88
CA GLY A 117 5.16 -5.36 -6.27
C GLY A 117 5.86 -6.51 -7.02
N SER A 118 5.44 -6.73 -8.28
CA SER A 118 5.88 -7.86 -9.11
C SER A 118 7.25 -7.71 -9.79
N GLY A 119 7.99 -6.64 -9.52
CA GLY A 119 9.26 -6.33 -10.18
C GLY A 119 9.20 -5.07 -11.02
N PHE A 120 10.30 -4.77 -11.72
CA PHE A 120 10.43 -3.61 -12.60
C PHE A 120 9.47 -3.69 -13.79
N THR A 121 8.97 -2.53 -14.23
CA THR A 121 8.12 -2.39 -15.41
C THR A 121 8.68 -1.31 -16.33
N VAL A 122 8.40 -1.43 -17.62
CA VAL A 122 8.73 -0.44 -18.65
C VAL A 122 7.44 -0.04 -19.35
N LEU A 123 7.31 1.25 -19.66
CA LEU A 123 6.24 1.76 -20.50
C LEU A 123 6.82 1.92 -21.91
N GLU A 124 6.16 1.33 -22.91
CA GLU A 124 6.49 1.49 -24.34
C GLU A 124 5.82 2.73 -24.95
#